data_AF-R6CQE5-F1
#
_entry.id   AF-R6CQE5-F1
#
_cell.length_a   1.000
_cell.length_b   1.000
_cell.length_c   1.000
_cell.angle_alpha   90.00
_cell.angle_beta   90.00
_cell.angle_gamma   90.00
#
_symmetry.space_group_name_H-M   'P 1'
#
loop_
_entity.id
_entity.type
_entity.pdbx_description
1 polymer ?
#
loop_
_entity_poly.entity_id
_entity_poly.type
_entity_poly.pdbx_seq_one_letter_code
_entity_poly.pdbx_strand_id
1 'polypeptide(L)'
;MLDKAFHLIYNIIRDVKRSDFTYFFGKGLGADMEMAKNLQMGVLLDIYGALLTERQREMMDLYYNDDLSLSEIAEQYEISRQGVHDALKRSEETLRHYDNALGLAAAQQQQKDQLLEFKSQALEALDECRKVTFGKNIAEKVIALLENLDSKLEEYENSDYNE
;
A
#
# COMPACT_ATOMS: atom_id res chain seq x y z
N MET A 1 -2.30 -16.65 -3.28
CA MET A 1 -0.99 -16.69 -2.59
C MET A 1 -0.46 -15.30 -2.22
N LEU A 2 -0.88 -14.23 -2.91
CA LEU A 2 -0.63 -12.82 -2.55
C LEU A 2 -1.32 -12.37 -1.25
N ASP A 3 -2.46 -12.96 -0.91
CA ASP A 3 -3.27 -12.59 0.25
C ASP A 3 -2.55 -12.71 1.61
N LYS A 4 -1.70 -13.74 1.79
CA LYS A 4 -0.94 -13.94 3.05
C LYS A 4 0.24 -12.98 3.22
N ALA A 5 0.88 -12.59 2.12
CA ALA A 5 2.00 -11.64 2.17
C ALA A 5 1.49 -10.24 2.53
N PHE A 6 0.37 -9.84 1.94
CA PHE A 6 -0.29 -8.58 2.24
C PHE A 6 -0.83 -8.53 3.68
N HIS A 7 -1.41 -9.63 4.16
CA HIS A 7 -1.89 -9.75 5.54
C HIS A 7 -0.74 -9.73 6.57
N LEU A 8 0.43 -10.26 6.21
CA LEU A 8 1.63 -10.23 7.06
C LEU A 8 2.21 -8.82 7.15
N ILE A 9 2.32 -8.11 6.03
CA ILE A 9 2.77 -6.71 5.98
C ILE A 9 1.80 -5.81 6.75
N TYR A 10 0.48 -6.02 6.57
CA TYR A 10 -0.56 -5.29 7.30
C TYR A 10 -0.49 -5.53 8.82
N ASN A 11 -0.31 -6.79 9.26
CA ASN A 11 -0.18 -7.11 10.69
C ASN A 11 1.12 -6.54 11.30
N ILE A 12 2.23 -6.55 10.55
CA ILE A 12 3.50 -5.94 10.97
C ILE A 12 3.35 -4.43 11.15
N ILE A 13 2.65 -3.74 10.24
CA ILE A 13 2.42 -2.29 10.32
C ILE A 13 1.43 -1.94 11.46
N ARG A 14 0.42 -2.79 11.70
CA ARG A 14 -0.60 -2.59 12.74
C ARG A 14 -0.07 -2.79 14.16
N ASP A 15 0.79 -3.80 14.37
CA ASP A 15 1.31 -4.15 15.71
C ASP A 15 2.40 -3.18 16.22
N VAL A 16 2.95 -2.32 15.35
CA VAL A 16 4.03 -1.37 15.70
C VAL A 16 3.57 -0.19 16.56
N LYS A 17 2.26 0.02 16.77
CA LYS A 17 1.76 0.99 17.77
C LYS A 17 1.22 0.27 19.02
N ARG A 18 2.05 0.13 20.07
CA ARG A 18 1.99 1.03 21.26
C ARG A 18 2.93 0.69 22.44
N SER A 19 3.61 -0.45 22.55
CA SER A 19 4.39 -0.73 23.79
C SER A 19 5.74 -1.47 23.68
N ASP A 20 6.08 -2.10 22.55
CA ASP A 20 7.35 -2.87 22.46
C ASP A 20 8.45 -2.17 21.62
N PHE A 21 8.14 -0.95 21.14
CA PHE A 21 8.98 -0.17 20.24
C PHE A 21 10.34 0.23 20.84
N THR A 22 10.52 0.24 22.16
CA THR A 22 11.81 0.61 22.77
C THR A 22 12.79 -0.55 22.94
N TYR A 23 12.31 -1.80 22.94
CA TYR A 23 13.15 -2.98 23.20
C TYR A 23 13.69 -3.62 21.90
N PHE A 24 12.96 -3.47 20.80
CA PHE A 24 13.37 -3.96 19.47
C PHE A 24 14.43 -3.06 18.79
N PHE A 25 14.55 -1.80 19.24
CA PHE A 25 15.46 -0.76 18.71
C PHE A 25 16.96 -1.02 18.96
N GLY A 26 17.36 -2.16 19.53
CA GLY A 26 18.75 -2.41 19.92
C GLY A 26 19.70 -2.89 18.81
N LYS A 27 19.22 -3.59 17.76
CA LYS A 27 20.15 -4.31 16.85
C LYS A 27 19.78 -4.46 15.35
N GLY A 28 18.65 -3.93 14.85
CA GLY A 28 18.20 -4.17 13.46
C GLY A 28 17.73 -2.96 12.63
N LEU A 29 17.75 -1.75 13.19
CA LEU A 29 17.02 -0.56 12.72
C LEU A 29 17.28 -0.04 11.30
N GLY A 30 18.39 -0.41 10.65
CA GLY A 30 18.76 0.14 9.35
C GLY A 30 17.86 -0.34 8.21
N ALA A 31 17.73 -1.66 8.08
CA ALA A 31 17.02 -2.30 6.97
C ALA A 31 15.49 -2.11 7.08
N ASP A 32 14.94 -2.21 8.30
CA ASP A 32 13.50 -2.05 8.52
C ASP A 32 13.02 -0.62 8.22
N MET A 33 13.88 0.38 8.48
CA MET A 33 13.58 1.78 8.18
C MET A 33 13.69 2.10 6.68
N GLU A 34 14.62 1.45 5.98
CA GLU A 34 14.78 1.59 4.53
C GLU A 34 13.59 0.95 3.79
N MET A 35 13.16 -0.23 4.22
CA MET A 35 11.98 -0.90 3.68
C MET A 35 10.70 -0.08 3.91
N ALA A 36 10.54 0.51 5.10
CA ALA A 36 9.40 1.38 5.40
C ALA A 36 9.39 2.66 4.54
N LYS A 37 10.57 3.22 4.23
CA LYS A 37 10.71 4.37 3.33
C LYS A 37 10.38 4.01 1.88
N ASN A 38 10.81 2.84 1.42
CA ASN A 38 10.53 2.39 0.05
C ASN A 38 9.03 2.14 -0.14
N LEU A 39 8.38 1.49 0.85
CA LEU A 39 6.93 1.29 0.82
C LEU A 39 6.16 2.62 0.84
N GLN A 40 6.59 3.58 1.65
CA GLN A 40 6.00 4.92 1.66
C GLN A 40 6.11 5.59 0.29
N MET A 41 7.26 5.44 -0.38
CA MET A 41 7.46 6.05 -1.69
C MET A 41 6.61 5.39 -2.78
N GLY A 42 6.42 4.07 -2.73
CA GLY A 42 5.49 3.36 -3.61
C GLY A 42 4.07 3.93 -3.52
N VAL A 43 3.55 4.12 -2.30
CA VAL A 43 2.22 4.73 -2.11
C VAL A 43 2.14 6.15 -2.68
N LEU A 44 3.19 6.96 -2.51
CA LEU A 44 3.21 8.30 -3.10
C LEU A 44 3.29 8.26 -4.62
N LEU A 45 3.99 7.28 -5.20
CA LEU A 45 4.06 7.07 -6.63
C LEU A 45 2.71 6.63 -7.21
N ASP A 46 1.96 5.78 -6.52
CA ASP A 46 0.62 5.36 -6.94
C ASP A 46 -0.35 6.55 -6.99
N ILE A 47 -0.27 7.45 -6.00
CA ILE A 47 -1.20 8.58 -5.86
C ILE A 47 -0.81 9.75 -6.75
N TYR A 48 0.48 10.07 -6.87
CA TYR A 48 0.97 11.28 -7.52
C TYR A 48 1.86 11.02 -8.74
N GLY A 49 2.12 9.76 -9.10
CA GLY A 49 3.03 9.39 -10.19
C GLY A 49 2.63 9.97 -11.55
N ALA A 50 1.33 10.13 -11.79
CA ALA A 50 0.81 10.77 -13.01
C ALA A 50 1.19 12.27 -13.13
N LEU A 51 1.61 12.91 -12.03
CA LEU A 51 2.05 14.32 -12.01
C LEU A 51 3.55 14.48 -12.25
N LEU A 52 4.30 13.38 -12.31
CA LEU A 52 5.71 13.38 -12.71
C LEU A 52 5.81 13.41 -14.23
N THR A 53 7.00 13.75 -14.74
CA THR A 53 7.27 13.51 -16.17
C THR A 53 7.34 12.01 -16.43
N GLU A 54 6.96 11.56 -17.63
CA GLU A 54 6.98 10.14 -18.03
C GLU A 54 8.31 9.47 -17.67
N ARG A 55 9.42 10.09 -18.05
CA ARG A 55 10.77 9.61 -17.74
C ARG A 55 11.07 9.51 -16.23
N GLN A 56 10.54 10.42 -15.41
CA GLN A 56 10.71 10.37 -13.96
C GLN A 56 9.88 9.24 -13.35
N ARG A 57 8.64 9.09 -13.81
CA ARG A 57 7.73 8.02 -13.37
C ARG A 57 8.30 6.65 -13.71
N GLU A 58 8.71 6.43 -14.96
CA GLU A 58 9.28 5.15 -15.39
C GLU A 58 10.54 4.77 -14.59
N MET A 59 11.44 5.72 -14.31
CA MET A 59 12.60 5.42 -13.47
C MET A 59 12.22 5.04 -12.03
N MET A 60 11.19 5.70 -11.48
CA MET A 60 10.69 5.40 -10.14
C MET A 60 10.00 4.04 -10.10
N ASP A 61 9.21 3.69 -11.12
CA ASP A 61 8.57 2.38 -11.26
C ASP A 61 9.60 1.26 -11.33
N LEU A 62 10.62 1.40 -12.17
CA LEU A 62 11.70 0.41 -12.25
C LEU A 62 12.40 0.19 -10.90
N TYR A 63 12.57 1.24 -10.11
CA TYR A 63 13.25 1.15 -8.81
C TYR A 63 12.36 0.62 -7.68
N TYR A 64 11.12 1.12 -7.56
CA TYR A 64 10.24 0.82 -6.42
C TYR A 64 9.26 -0.33 -6.67
N ASN A 65 8.89 -0.60 -7.92
CA ASN A 65 7.91 -1.61 -8.29
C ASN A 65 8.56 -2.85 -8.92
N ASP A 66 9.61 -2.67 -9.73
CA ASP A 66 10.29 -3.78 -10.43
C ASP A 66 11.59 -4.25 -9.76
N ASP A 67 11.98 -3.65 -8.62
CA ASP A 67 13.19 -3.97 -7.84
C ASP A 67 14.52 -3.86 -8.64
N LEU A 68 14.58 -3.05 -9.71
CA LEU A 68 15.84 -2.83 -10.43
C LEU A 68 16.82 -2.00 -9.60
N SER A 69 18.08 -2.39 -9.67
CA SER A 69 19.17 -1.62 -9.08
C SER A 69 19.46 -0.34 -9.88
N LEU A 70 20.07 0.66 -9.21
CA LEU A 70 20.51 1.89 -9.86
C LEU A 70 21.45 1.66 -11.05
N SER A 71 22.19 0.54 -11.05
CA SER A 71 23.10 0.19 -12.14
C SER A 71 22.34 -0.34 -13.36
N GLU A 72 21.32 -1.17 -13.15
CA GLU A 72 20.46 -1.69 -14.23
C GLU A 72 19.66 -0.57 -14.89
N ILE A 73 19.12 0.35 -14.09
CA ILE A 73 18.44 1.55 -14.60
C ILE A 73 19.42 2.46 -15.35
N ALA A 74 20.65 2.62 -14.84
CA ALA A 74 21.66 3.44 -15.50
C ALA A 74 22.03 2.90 -16.89
N GLU A 75 22.12 1.58 -17.02
CA GLU A 75 22.38 0.90 -18.29
C GLU A 75 21.21 1.09 -19.27
N GLN A 76 19.97 0.90 -18.82
CA GLN A 76 18.78 1.05 -19.66
C GLN A 76 18.59 2.48 -20.20
N TYR A 77 18.93 3.49 -19.41
CA TYR A 77 18.77 4.91 -19.79
C TYR A 77 20.04 5.56 -20.34
N GLU A 78 21.13 4.80 -20.48
CA GLU A 78 22.45 5.27 -20.92
C GLU A 78 22.94 6.51 -20.13
N ILE A 79 22.71 6.52 -18.82
CA ILE A 79 23.15 7.58 -17.91
C ILE A 79 24.07 7.03 -16.82
N SER A 80 24.72 7.90 -16.06
CA SER A 80 25.52 7.44 -14.92
C SER A 80 24.63 6.94 -13.78
N ARG A 81 25.12 5.98 -12.99
CA ARG A 81 24.48 5.54 -11.74
C ARG A 81 24.17 6.72 -10.80
N GLN A 82 25.05 7.72 -10.76
CA GLN A 82 24.82 8.95 -9.99
C GLN A 82 23.67 9.78 -10.59
N GLY A 83 23.56 9.83 -11.91
CA GLY A 83 22.45 10.49 -12.61
C GLY A 83 21.10 9.85 -12.28
N VAL A 84 21.03 8.52 -12.22
CA VAL A 84 19.82 7.80 -11.78
C VAL A 84 19.49 8.16 -10.33
N HIS A 85 20.46 8.04 -9.42
CA HIS A 85 20.27 8.36 -8.00
C HIS A 85 19.73 9.78 -7.81
N ASP A 86 20.33 10.77 -8.50
CA ASP A 86 19.91 12.15 -8.38
C ASP A 86 18.53 12.41 -9.03
N ALA A 87 18.18 11.65 -10.07
CA ALA A 87 16.86 11.71 -10.68
C ALA A 87 15.78 11.16 -9.74
N LEU A 88 15.99 9.98 -9.16
CA LEU A 88 15.08 9.38 -8.18
C LEU A 88 14.88 10.31 -6.98
N LYS A 89 15.96 10.83 -6.40
CA LYS A 89 15.88 11.74 -5.26
C LYS A 89 15.06 13.00 -5.55
N ARG A 90 15.21 13.59 -6.74
CA ARG A 90 14.40 14.76 -7.14
C ARG A 90 12.92 14.39 -7.34
N SER A 91 12.64 13.22 -7.90
CA SER A 91 11.27 12.71 -8.03
C SER A 91 10.63 12.47 -6.66
N GLU A 92 11.36 11.87 -5.71
CA GLU A 92 10.91 11.69 -4.32
C GLU A 92 10.57 13.03 -3.65
N GLU A 93 11.43 14.04 -3.78
CA GLU A 93 11.19 15.38 -3.24
C GLU A 93 9.93 16.02 -3.86
N THR A 94 9.70 15.78 -5.16
CA THR A 94 8.52 16.27 -5.88
C THR A 94 7.24 15.60 -5.39
N LEU A 95 7.24 14.28 -5.24
CA LEU A 95 6.10 13.52 -4.72
C LEU A 95 5.75 13.94 -3.28
N ARG A 96 6.77 14.11 -2.41
CA ARG A 96 6.58 14.62 -1.05
C ARG A 96 6.03 16.04 -1.05
N HIS A 97 6.42 16.88 -2.01
CA HIS A 97 5.87 18.23 -2.13
C HIS A 97 4.37 18.19 -2.47
N TYR A 98 3.96 17.35 -3.43
CA TYR A 98 2.56 17.16 -3.75
C TYR A 98 1.75 16.64 -2.56
N ASP A 99 2.29 15.66 -1.81
CA ASP A 99 1.60 15.13 -0.64
C ASP A 99 1.45 16.16 0.48
N ASN A 100 2.48 16.97 0.73
CA ASN A 100 2.37 18.06 1.69
C ASN A 100 1.32 19.11 1.29
N ALA A 101 1.10 19.31 -0.01
CA ALA A 101 0.13 20.27 -0.51
C ALA A 101 -1.31 19.72 -0.53
N LEU A 102 -1.48 18.44 -0.87
CA LEU A 102 -2.80 17.84 -1.13
C LEU A 102 -3.27 16.89 -0.02
N GLY A 103 -2.35 16.22 0.68
CA GLY A 103 -2.65 15.31 1.79
C GLY A 103 -3.48 14.09 1.42
N LEU A 104 -3.49 13.68 0.15
CA LEU A 104 -4.36 12.60 -0.32
C LEU A 104 -3.94 11.24 0.25
N ALA A 105 -2.65 11.01 0.48
CA ALA A 105 -2.18 9.74 1.06
C ALA A 105 -2.77 9.51 2.47
N ALA A 106 -2.79 10.56 3.30
CA ALA A 106 -3.39 10.47 4.64
C ALA A 106 -4.91 10.28 4.57
N ALA A 107 -5.59 10.97 3.66
CA ALA A 107 -7.04 10.84 3.49
C ALA A 107 -7.45 9.44 3.01
N GLN A 108 -6.71 8.88 2.04
CA GLN A 108 -6.96 7.54 1.52
C GLN A 108 -6.67 6.47 2.59
N GLN A 109 -5.60 6.64 3.37
CA GLN A 109 -5.32 5.75 4.50
C GLN A 109 -6.46 5.78 5.53
N GLN A 110 -6.99 6.95 5.85
CA GLN A 110 -8.12 7.09 6.78
C GLN A 110 -9.38 6.37 6.26
N GLN A 111 -9.69 6.52 4.96
CA GLN A 111 -10.82 5.82 4.35
C GLN A 111 -10.63 4.29 4.39
N LYS A 112 -9.41 3.82 4.11
CA LYS A 112 -9.06 2.40 4.21
C LYS A 112 -9.23 1.87 5.62
N ASP A 113 -8.79 2.61 6.63
CA ASP A 113 -8.94 2.23 8.03
C ASP A 113 -10.43 2.11 8.42
N GLN A 114 -11.28 3.03 7.95
CA GLN A 114 -12.74 2.95 8.17
C GLN A 114 -13.37 1.72 7.53
N LEU A 115 -12.97 1.38 6.30
CA LEU A 115 -13.46 0.17 5.62
C LEU A 115 -13.03 -1.11 6.34
N LEU A 116 -11.81 -1.13 6.88
CA LEU A 116 -11.30 -2.27 7.65
C LEU A 116 -12.00 -2.41 9.00
N GLU A 117 -12.31 -1.29 9.66
CA GLU A 117 -13.14 -1.29 10.86
C GLU A 117 -14.54 -1.84 10.56
N PHE A 118 -15.17 -1.37 9.49
CA PHE A 118 -16.47 -1.88 9.05
C PHE A 118 -16.43 -3.39 8.75
N LYS A 119 -15.37 -3.87 8.09
CA LYS A 119 -15.15 -5.30 7.84
C LYS A 119 -15.02 -6.09 9.15
N SER A 120 -14.29 -5.56 10.14
CA SER A 120 -14.16 -6.19 11.47
C SER A 120 -15.52 -6.32 12.15
N GLN A 121 -16.31 -5.24 12.16
CA GLN A 121 -17.66 -5.24 12.74
C GLN A 121 -18.58 -6.26 12.05
N ALA A 122 -18.51 -6.36 10.72
CA ALA A 122 -19.28 -7.35 9.96
C ALA A 122 -18.88 -8.79 10.30
N LEU A 123 -17.58 -9.07 10.48
CA LEU A 123 -17.08 -10.39 10.89
C LEU A 123 -17.48 -10.75 12.32
N GLU A 124 -17.45 -9.78 13.24
CA GLU A 124 -17.91 -9.97 14.61
C GLU A 124 -19.41 -10.27 14.65
N ALA A 125 -20.23 -9.51 13.92
CA ALA A 125 -21.66 -9.77 13.79
C ALA A 125 -21.95 -11.16 13.20
N LEU A 126 -21.15 -11.62 12.23
CA LEU A 126 -21.24 -12.97 11.67
C LEU A 126 -20.91 -14.05 12.70
N ASP A 127 -19.86 -13.85 13.51
CA ASP A 127 -19.47 -14.79 14.57
C ASP A 127 -20.50 -14.84 15.70
N GLU A 128 -21.12 -13.71 16.05
CA GLU A 128 -22.25 -13.66 16.98
C GLU A 128 -23.50 -14.37 16.42
N CYS A 129 -23.84 -14.14 15.15
CA CYS A 129 -24.94 -14.87 14.48
C CYS A 129 -24.68 -16.38 14.45
N ARG A 130 -23.42 -16.81 14.35
CA ARG A 130 -23.02 -18.21 14.39
C ARG A 130 -23.18 -18.82 15.79
N LYS A 131 -23.02 -18.03 16.86
CA LYS A 131 -23.12 -18.47 18.27
C LYS A 131 -24.57 -18.58 18.78
N VAL A 132 -25.51 -17.79 18.25
CA VAL A 132 -26.89 -17.67 18.81
C VAL A 132 -27.93 -18.65 18.20
N THR A 133 -27.51 -19.55 17.29
CA THR A 133 -28.30 -20.65 16.67
C THR A 133 -29.31 -20.24 15.58
N PHE A 134 -29.33 -21.02 14.47
CA PHE A 134 -30.24 -21.01 13.31
C PHE A 134 -30.25 -19.75 12.40
N GLY A 135 -29.47 -19.78 11.31
CA GLY A 135 -29.45 -18.66 10.36
C GLY A 135 -28.99 -18.98 8.94
N LYS A 136 -29.40 -20.12 8.34
CA LYS A 136 -29.11 -20.43 6.93
C LYS A 136 -29.43 -19.24 6.00
N ASN A 137 -30.52 -18.53 6.27
CA ASN A 137 -31.00 -17.43 5.42
C ASN A 137 -30.23 -16.11 5.59
N ILE A 138 -29.64 -15.85 6.77
CA ILE A 138 -28.85 -14.63 7.00
C ILE A 138 -27.42 -14.85 6.52
N ALA A 139 -26.85 -16.03 6.78
CA ALA A 139 -25.53 -16.40 6.26
C ALA A 139 -25.49 -16.33 4.73
N GLU A 140 -26.53 -16.84 4.03
CA GLU A 140 -26.64 -16.74 2.58
C GLU A 140 -26.71 -15.28 2.08
N LYS A 141 -27.44 -14.40 2.78
CA LYS A 141 -27.49 -12.98 2.43
C LYS A 141 -26.17 -12.25 2.69
N VAL A 142 -25.47 -12.60 3.76
CA VAL A 142 -24.16 -12.02 4.08
C VAL A 142 -23.12 -12.48 3.07
N ILE A 143 -23.12 -13.76 2.68
CA ILE A 143 -22.23 -14.28 1.62
C ILE A 143 -22.50 -13.53 0.31
N ALA A 144 -23.76 -13.38 -0.08
CA ALA A 144 -24.11 -12.66 -1.31
C ALA A 144 -23.68 -11.17 -1.28
N LEU A 145 -23.74 -10.52 -0.11
CA LEU A 145 -23.25 -9.15 0.05
C LEU A 145 -21.73 -9.07 -0.02
N LEU A 146 -21.01 -10.05 0.54
CA LEU A 146 -19.55 -10.14 0.46
C LEU A 146 -19.09 -10.36 -0.99
N GLU A 147 -19.72 -11.28 -1.72
CA GLU A 147 -19.41 -11.52 -3.14
C GLU A 147 -19.67 -10.27 -4.00
N ASN A 148 -20.72 -9.49 -3.68
CA ASN A 148 -21.01 -8.25 -4.39
C ASN A 148 -20.00 -7.14 -4.06
N LEU A 149 -19.51 -7.10 -2.82
CA LEU A 149 -18.44 -6.19 -2.40
C LEU A 149 -17.11 -6.54 -3.05
N ASP A 150 -16.76 -7.83 -3.11
CA ASP A 150 -15.54 -8.31 -3.77
C ASP A 150 -15.59 -7.98 -5.28
N SER A 151 -16.73 -8.20 -5.94
CA SER A 151 -16.92 -7.82 -7.36
C SER A 151 -16.74 -6.31 -7.59
N LYS A 152 -17.26 -5.48 -6.68
CA LYS A 152 -17.09 -4.02 -6.78
C LYS A 152 -15.68 -3.54 -6.47
N LEU A 153 -14.96 -4.24 -5.60
CA LEU A 153 -13.54 -3.96 -5.34
C LEU A 153 -12.70 -4.32 -6.56
N GLU A 154 -12.99 -5.43 -7.24
CA GLU A 154 -12.32 -5.80 -8.50
C GLU A 154 -12.62 -4.80 -9.64
N GLU A 155 -13.86 -4.30 -9.75
CA GLU A 155 -14.19 -3.25 -10.73
C GLU A 155 -13.45 -1.94 -10.43
N TYR A 156 -13.26 -1.60 -9.16
CA TYR A 156 -12.49 -0.44 -8.73
C TYR A 156 -10.99 -0.59 -9.10
N GLU A 157 -10.39 -1.74 -8.79
CA GLU A 157 -8.99 -2.05 -9.13
C GLU A 157 -8.71 -2.11 -10.64
N ASN A 158 -9.70 -2.49 -11.47
CA ASN A 158 -9.56 -2.52 -12.93
C ASN A 158 -9.86 -1.18 -13.63
N SER A 159 -10.47 -0.22 -12.93
CA SER A 159 -10.76 1.11 -13.50
C SER A 159 -9.52 2.01 -13.61
N ASP A 160 -8.47 1.73 -12.84
CA ASP A 160 -7.20 2.46 -12.85
C ASP A 160 -6.26 2.07 -14.02
N TYR A 161 -6.65 1.11 -14.88
CA TYR A 161 -5.87 0.66 -16.04
C TYR A 161 -6.44 1.07 -17.42
N ASN A 162 -7.50 1.89 -17.46
CA ASN A 162 -8.07 2.41 -18.71
C ASN A 162 -8.12 3.95 -18.69
N GLU A 163 -6.96 4.59 -18.76
CA GLU A 163 -6.81 5.92 -19.37
C GLU A 163 -5.39 6.13 -19.92
#